data_AF-K7LQ74-F1
#
_entry.id   AF-K7LQ74-F1
#
_cell.length_a   1.000
_cell.length_b   1.000
_cell.length_c   1.000
_cell.angle_alpha   90.00
_cell.angle_beta   90.00
_cell.angle_gamma   90.00
#
_symmetry.space_group_name_H-M   'P 1'
#
loop_
_entity.id
_entity.type
_entity.pdbx_description
1 polymer ?
#
loop_
_entity_poly.entity_id
_entity_poly.type
_entity_poly.pdbx_seq_one_letter_code
_entity_poly.pdbx_strand_id
1 'polypeptide(L)' 'MESQRKLQTLMKITRLYKPYLLFEGTFDDKNAEILRMAKNKAGDDLGRFNFDPRNIDWMDYVLNAHIPGLVKYVVK' A
#
# COMPACT_ATOMS: atom_id res chain seq x y z
N MET A 1 -21.97 15.80 -14.98
CA MET A 1 -20.69 16.31 -14.45
C MET A 1 -20.11 15.41 -13.36
N GLU A 2 -20.84 15.07 -12.30
CA GLU A 2 -20.29 14.23 -11.20
C GLU A 2 -19.94 12.78 -11.63
N SER A 3 -20.78 12.15 -12.47
CA SER A 3 -20.53 10.83 -13.04
C SER A 3 -19.25 10.79 -13.88
N GLN A 4 -19.00 11.83 -14.68
CA GLN A 4 -17.80 11.96 -15.49
C GLN A 4 -16.55 12.11 -14.62
N ARG A 5 -16.61 12.89 -13.53
CA ARG A 5 -15.49 13.01 -12.58
C ARG A 5 -15.16 11.66 -11.93
N LYS A 6 -16.19 10.93 -11.48
CA LYS A 6 -16.02 9.58 -10.91
C LYS A 6 -15.36 8.61 -11.90
N LEU A 7 -15.80 8.64 -13.16
CA LEU A 7 -15.20 7.82 -14.22
C LEU A 7 -13.72 8.15 -14.45
N GLN A 8 -13.36 9.44 -14.48
CA GLN A 8 -11.97 9.87 -14.65
C GLN A 8 -11.08 9.44 -13.46
N THR A 9 -11.58 9.56 -12.23
CA THR A 9 -10.89 9.04 -11.03
C THR A 9 -10.66 7.54 -11.13
N LEU A 10 -11.69 6.77 -11.52
CA LEU A 10 -11.57 5.32 -11.70
C LEU A 10 -10.50 4.97 -12.75
N MET A 11 -10.51 5.64 -13.90
CA MET A 11 -9.50 5.42 -14.95
C MET A 11 -8.07 5.69 -14.46
N LYS A 12 -7.86 6.72 -13.64
CA LYS A 12 -6.55 7.02 -13.05
C LYS A 12 -6.09 5.92 -12.09
N ILE A 13 -6.99 5.46 -11.23
CA ILE A 13 -6.74 4.35 -10.30
C ILE A 13 -6.39 3.06 -11.09
N THR A 14 -7.19 2.69 -12.09
CA THR A 14 -6.93 1.50 -12.92
C THR A 14 -5.56 1.58 -13.59
N ARG A 15 -5.20 2.75 -14.15
CA ARG A 15 -3.88 2.95 -14.77
C ARG A 15 -2.73 2.82 -13.78
N LEU A 16 -2.91 3.33 -12.56
CA LEU A 16 -1.92 3.25 -11.49
C LEU A 16 -1.67 1.80 -11.06
N TYR A 17 -2.73 1.00 -10.90
CA TYR A 17 -2.60 -0.39 -10.45
C TYR A 17 -2.24 -1.38 -11.56
N LYS A 18 -2.41 -1.00 -12.84
CA LYS A 18 -2.09 -1.84 -14.00
C LYS A 18 -0.72 -2.54 -13.90
N PRO A 19 0.42 -1.87 -13.62
CA PRO A 19 1.72 -2.53 -13.54
C PRO A 19 1.86 -3.49 -12.36
N TYR A 20 1.04 -3.38 -11.32
CA TYR A 20 1.10 -4.27 -10.16
C TYR A 20 0.19 -5.49 -10.32
N LEU A 21 -0.98 -5.31 -10.94
CA LEU A 21 -1.97 -6.37 -11.15
C LEU A 21 -1.67 -7.25 -12.37
N LEU A 22 -1.03 -6.70 -13.40
CA LEU A 22 -0.72 -7.42 -14.63
C LEU A 22 0.72 -7.94 -14.69
N PHE A 23 1.50 -7.73 -13.64
CA PHE A 23 2.85 -8.26 -13.56
C PHE A 23 2.81 -9.70 -13.04
N GLU A 24 3.36 -10.63 -13.84
CA GLU A 24 3.45 -12.04 -13.48
C GLU A 24 4.68 -12.27 -12.60
N GLY A 25 4.62 -11.77 -11.37
CA GLY A 25 5.66 -11.95 -10.38
C GLY A 25 5.18 -11.65 -8.97
N THR A 26 5.96 -12.09 -7.99
CA THR A 26 5.68 -11.82 -6.58
C THR A 26 6.53 -10.63 -6.13
N PHE A 27 5.90 -9.70 -5.41
CA PHE A 27 6.62 -8.65 -4.70
C PHE A 27 6.99 -9.18 -3.32
N ASP A 28 8.27 -9.52 -3.12
CA ASP A 28 8.76 -9.92 -1.80
C ASP A 28 9.07 -8.70 -0.92
N ASP A 29 9.07 -8.93 0.39
CA ASP A 29 9.39 -7.93 1.41
C ASP A 29 10.75 -8.18 2.05
N LYS A 30 11.65 -8.94 1.41
CA LYS A 30 12.89 -9.45 2.04
C LYS A 30 13.75 -8.35 2.66
N ASN A 31 13.89 -7.23 1.97
CA ASN A 31 14.66 -6.08 2.47
C ASN A 31 13.97 -5.41 3.67
N ALA A 32 12.63 -5.33 3.66
CA ALA A 32 11.86 -4.80 4.79
C ALA A 32 11.93 -5.75 5.99
N GLU A 33 11.89 -7.07 5.76
CA GLU A 33 12.10 -8.08 6.81
C GLU A 33 13.50 -7.96 7.42
N ILE A 34 14.56 -7.86 6.62
CA ILE A 34 15.94 -7.68 7.11
C ILE A 34 16.04 -6.41 7.96
N LEU A 35 15.48 -5.29 7.48
CA LEU A 35 15.48 -4.03 8.21
C LEU A 35 14.73 -4.15 9.54
N ARG A 36 13.55 -4.76 9.51
CA ARG A 36 12.74 -5.03 10.71
C ARG A 36 13.54 -5.86 11.71
N MET A 37 14.18 -6.95 11.29
CA MET A 37 15.02 -7.79 12.15
C MET A 37 16.21 -7.04 12.74
N ALA A 38 16.88 -6.18 11.95
CA ALA A 38 17.99 -5.36 12.44
C ALA A 38 17.53 -4.37 13.52
N LYS A 39 16.37 -3.72 13.32
CA LYS A 39 15.75 -2.82 14.29
C LYS A 39 15.31 -3.53 15.56
N ASN A 40 14.75 -4.75 15.43
CA ASN A 40 14.44 -5.60 16.58
C ASN A 40 15.68 -5.83 17.46
N LYS A 41 16.80 -6.21 16.84
CA LYS A 41 18.06 -6.49 17.55
C LYS A 41 18.66 -5.27 18.22
N ALA A 42 18.45 -4.08 17.66
CA ALA A 42 18.93 -2.82 18.21
C ALA A 42 18.16 -2.35 19.45
N GLY A 43 17.03 -3.00 19.80
CA GLY A 43 16.15 -2.55 20.88
C GLY A 43 15.35 -1.29 20.52
N ASP A 44 15.32 -0.91 19.24
CA ASP A 44 14.48 0.19 18.75
C ASP A 44 13.00 -0.20 18.91
N ASP A 45 12.14 0.79 19.14
CA ASP A 45 10.70 0.59 19.30
C ASP A 45 10.06 0.07 18.01
N LEU A 46 9.94 -1.26 17.96
CA LEU A 46 9.28 -2.00 16.88
C LEU A 46 7.81 -1.62 16.74
N GLY A 47 7.18 -1.14 17.81
CA GLY A 47 5.80 -0.69 17.78
C GLY A 47 5.58 0.47 16.80
N ARG A 48 6.58 1.34 16.60
CA ARG A 48 6.51 2.45 15.64
C ARG A 48 6.77 2.04 14.19
N PHE A 49 7.43 0.90 13.96
CA PHE A 49 7.95 0.50 12.64
C PHE A 49 7.71 -0.97 12.31
N ASN A 50 6.60 -1.56 12.77
CA ASN A 50 6.26 -2.95 12.47
C ASN A 50 5.73 -3.09 11.02
N PHE A 51 6.65 -3.11 10.06
CA PHE A 51 6.35 -3.30 8.63
C PHE A 51 6.19 -4.78 8.26
N ASP A 52 5.67 -5.63 9.15
CA ASP A 52 5.45 -7.04 8.84
C ASP A 52 4.14 -7.20 8.05
N PRO A 53 4.19 -7.54 6.74
CA PRO A 53 3.00 -7.66 5.90
C PRO A 53 2.04 -8.76 6.39
N ARG A 54 2.49 -9.71 7.20
CA ARG A 54 1.65 -10.80 7.71
C ARG A 54 0.74 -10.35 8.86
N ASN A 55 1.06 -9.23 9.51
CA ASN A 55 0.31 -8.70 10.64
C ASN A 55 -0.69 -7.61 10.23
N ILE A 56 -0.73 -7.24 8.93
CA ILE A 56 -1.64 -6.23 8.41
C ILE A 56 -2.99 -6.87 8.13
N ASP A 57 -4.06 -6.30 8.69
CA ASP A 57 -5.40 -6.53 8.15
C ASP A 57 -5.48 -5.81 6.80
N TRP A 58 -5.18 -6.55 5.73
CA TRP A 58 -5.11 -5.98 4.39
C TRP A 58 -6.43 -5.43 3.91
N MET A 59 -7.55 -6.01 4.33
CA MET A 59 -8.87 -5.55 3.91
C MET A 59 -9.20 -4.21 4.56
N ASP A 60 -9.01 -4.11 5.87
CA ASP A 60 -9.17 -2.86 6.60
C ASP A 60 -8.22 -1.78 6.07
N TYR A 61 -6.93 -2.09 5.95
CA TYR A 61 -5.93 -1.15 5.46
C TYR A 61 -6.27 -0.62 4.06
N VAL A 62 -6.63 -1.49 3.12
CA VAL A 62 -6.93 -1.07 1.74
C VAL A 62 -8.14 -0.14 1.70
N LEU A 63 -9.20 -0.48 2.42
CA LEU A 63 -10.46 0.26 2.40
C LEU A 63 -10.41 1.56 3.18
N ASN A 64 -9.79 1.54 4.37
CA ASN A 64 -9.89 2.63 5.33
C ASN A 64 -8.68 3.56 5.32
N ALA A 65 -7.52 3.11 4.84
CA ALA A 65 -6.31 3.94 4.76
C ALA A 65 -5.82 4.15 3.31
N HIS A 66 -5.62 3.06 2.56
CA HIS A 66 -4.91 3.10 1.28
C HIS A 66 -5.69 3.81 0.18
N ILE A 67 -6.92 3.36 -0.14
CA ILE A 67 -7.75 3.97 -1.20
C ILE A 67 -8.08 5.43 -0.85
N PRO A 68 -8.53 5.79 0.37
CA PRO A 68 -8.79 7.18 0.73
C PRO A 68 -7.55 8.07 0.60
N GLY A 69 -6.39 7.59 1.08
CA GLY A 69 -5.12 8.30 0.95
C GLY A 69 -4.71 8.49 -0.51
N LEU A 70 -4.87 7.45 -1.33
CA LEU A 70 -4.58 7.50 -2.76
C LEU A 70 -5.45 8.54 -3.47
N VAL A 71 -6.76 8.51 -3.23
CA VAL A 71 -7.70 9.48 -3.82
C VAL A 71 -7.36 10.90 -3.39
N LYS A 72 -7.00 11.10 -2.11
CA LYS A 72 -6.70 12.43 -1.57
C LYS A 72 -5.39 13.03 -2.07
N TYR A 73 -4.34 12.22 -2.18
CA TYR A 73 -2.97 12.74 -2.39
C TYR A 73 -2.37 12.43 -3.76
N VAL A 74 -2.80 11.35 -4.41
CA VAL A 74 -2.22 10.88 -5.68
C VAL A 74 -3.15 11.18 -6.85
N VAL A 75 -4.44 10.89 -6.71
CA VAL A 75 -5.42 11.08 -7.78
C VAL A 75 -6.00 12.50 -7.70
N LYS A 76 -5.26 13.47 -8.24
CA LYS A 76 -5.79 14.82 -8.51
C LYS A 76 -6.68 14.83 -9.74
#